data_AF-Q5IST3-F1
#
_entry.id   AF-Q5IST3-F1
#
_cell.length_a   1.000
_cell.length_b   1.000
_cell.length_c   1.000
_cell.angle_alpha   90.00
_cell.angle_beta   90.00
_cell.angle_gamma   90.00
#
_symmetry.space_group_name_H-M   'P 1'
#
loop_
_entity.id
_entity.type
_entity.pdbx_description
1 polymer ?
#
loop_
_entity_poly.entity_id
_entity_poly.type
_entity_poly.pdbx_seq_one_letter_code
_entity_poly.pdbx_strand_id
1 'polypeptide(L)'
;KYHPGYFGKVGMRHYHLKRNQSFCPTVNLDKLWTLVSEQTRVNAAKNKTGAAPIIDVVRSGYYKVLGKGKLPKQPVIVKAKFFSRRAEEKIK
;
A
#
# COMPACT_ATOMS: atom_id res chain seq x y z
N LYS A 1 -35.91 0.54 -14.46
CA LYS A 1 -35.12 1.78 -14.31
C LYS A 1 -34.14 1.71 -13.13
N TYR A 2 -34.60 1.33 -11.93
CA TYR A 2 -33.80 1.41 -10.70
C TYR A 2 -32.76 0.29 -10.50
N HIS A 3 -32.96 -0.90 -11.08
CA HIS A 3 -32.07 -2.05 -10.90
C HIS A 3 -31.64 -2.66 -12.24
N PRO A 4 -30.86 -1.92 -13.06
CA PRO A 4 -30.33 -2.47 -14.31
C PRO A 4 -29.38 -3.64 -14.01
N GLY A 5 -29.51 -4.73 -14.77
CA GLY A 5 -28.64 -5.91 -14.65
C GLY A 5 -29.00 -6.94 -13.57
N TYR A 6 -30.17 -6.80 -12.90
CA TYR A 6 -30.60 -7.75 -11.86
C TYR A 6 -30.88 -9.15 -12.40
N PHE A 7 -31.51 -9.25 -13.58
CA PHE A 7 -31.74 -10.51 -14.28
C PHE A 7 -30.65 -10.75 -15.32
N GLY A 8 -30.18 -12.00 -15.40
CA GLY A 8 -29.13 -12.43 -16.32
C GLY A 8 -28.02 -13.20 -15.59
N LYS A 9 -27.21 -13.95 -16.33
CA LYS A 9 -26.00 -14.60 -15.82
C LYS A 9 -24.79 -13.94 -16.48
N VAL A 10 -23.79 -13.55 -15.68
CA VAL A 10 -22.57 -12.88 -16.15
C VAL A 10 -21.33 -13.53 -15.53
N GLY A 11 -20.22 -13.50 -16.27
CA GLY A 11 -18.92 -13.98 -15.80
C GLY A 11 -18.81 -15.51 -15.68
N MET A 12 -17.64 -15.96 -15.24
CA MET A 12 -17.31 -17.38 -15.08
C MET A 12 -17.56 -17.85 -13.63
N ARG A 13 -17.98 -19.10 -13.46
CA ARG A 13 -18.14 -19.72 -12.12
C ARG A 13 -16.78 -20.14 -11.57
N HIS A 14 -16.48 -19.76 -10.32
CA HIS A 14 -15.30 -20.21 -9.59
C HIS A 14 -15.72 -21.13 -8.44
N TYR A 15 -15.56 -22.44 -8.62
CA TYR A 15 -15.86 -23.44 -7.60
C TYR A 15 -14.75 -23.51 -6.55
N HIS A 16 -15.11 -23.86 -5.31
CA HIS A 16 -14.17 -23.98 -4.17
C HIS A 16 -13.29 -22.75 -3.95
N LEU A 17 -13.87 -21.56 -4.08
CA LEU A 17 -13.16 -20.29 -3.89
C LEU A 17 -12.53 -20.19 -2.50
N LYS A 18 -11.19 -20.15 -2.46
CA LYS A 18 -10.39 -19.89 -1.26
C LYS A 18 -9.98 -18.42 -1.19
N ARG A 19 -10.67 -17.63 -0.36
CA ARG A 19 -10.48 -16.16 -0.28
C ARG A 19 -9.09 -15.73 0.20
N ASN A 20 -8.41 -16.55 1.00
CA ASN A 20 -7.06 -16.27 1.49
C ASN A 20 -6.01 -16.20 0.37
N GLN A 21 -6.19 -16.93 -0.74
CA GLN A 21 -5.26 -16.92 -1.87
C GLN A 21 -5.28 -15.58 -2.64
N SER A 22 -6.42 -14.90 -2.64
CA SER A 22 -6.58 -13.58 -3.27
C SER A 22 -6.44 -12.42 -2.27
N PHE A 23 -6.08 -12.70 -1.03
CA PHE A 23 -5.90 -11.69 0.00
C PHE A 23 -4.69 -10.81 -0.32
N CYS A 24 -4.95 -9.58 -0.77
CA CYS A 24 -3.93 -8.60 -1.13
C CYS A 24 -4.37 -7.19 -0.74
N PRO A 25 -4.42 -6.87 0.57
CA PRO A 25 -4.74 -5.53 1.04
C PRO A 25 -3.71 -4.51 0.55
N THR A 26 -4.20 -3.34 0.13
CA THR A 26 -3.40 -2.29 -0.51
C THR A 26 -3.28 -1.04 0.35
N VAL A 27 -2.11 -0.40 0.35
CA VAL A 27 -1.87 0.93 0.93
C VAL A 27 -1.31 1.88 -0.13
N ASN A 28 -1.60 3.18 -0.02
CA ASN A 28 -1.08 4.20 -0.92
C ASN A 28 0.05 5.00 -0.28
N LEU A 29 0.87 5.65 -1.11
CA LEU A 29 2.04 6.43 -0.66
C LEU A 29 1.68 7.57 0.30
N ASP A 30 0.53 8.23 0.11
CA ASP A 30 0.04 9.29 0.99
C ASP A 30 -0.16 8.85 2.45
N LYS A 31 -0.45 7.56 2.66
CA LYS A 31 -0.70 6.99 3.99
C LYS A 31 0.50 6.25 4.59
N LEU A 32 1.64 6.16 3.91
CA LEU A 32 2.79 5.42 4.45
C LEU A 32 3.29 6.01 5.79
N TRP A 33 3.31 7.33 5.91
CA TRP A 33 3.76 8.01 7.13
C TRP A 33 2.77 7.94 8.30
N THR A 34 1.55 7.43 8.07
CA THR A 34 0.60 7.16 9.18
C THR A 34 0.86 5.81 9.82
N LEU A 35 1.69 4.95 9.22
CA LEU A 35 2.05 3.63 9.76
C LEU A 35 3.20 3.68 10.77
N VAL A 36 3.82 4.86 10.93
CA VAL A 36 4.92 5.10 11.85
C VAL A 36 4.53 6.15 12.89
N SER A 37 5.13 6.06 14.08
CA SER A 37 4.89 7.05 15.14
C SER A 37 5.35 8.44 14.72
N GLU A 38 4.68 9.46 15.27
CA GLU A 38 5.03 10.84 14.99
C GLU A 38 6.47 11.18 15.40
N GLN A 39 6.95 10.62 16.51
CA GLN A 39 8.33 10.77 16.96
C GLN A 39 9.33 10.28 15.90
N THR A 40 9.09 9.10 15.31
CA THR A 40 9.93 8.55 14.25
C THR A 40 9.91 9.45 13.00
N ARG A 41 8.74 9.95 12.64
CA ARG A 41 8.56 10.87 11.50
C ARG A 41 9.35 12.17 11.70
N VAL A 42 9.25 12.79 12.87
CA VAL A 42 9.96 14.04 13.19
C VAL A 42 11.47 13.83 13.24
N ASN A 43 11.93 12.71 13.80
CA ASN A 43 13.35 12.37 13.86
C ASN A 43 13.95 12.11 12.47
N ALA A 44 13.21 11.42 11.59
CA ALA A 44 13.61 11.19 10.20
C ALA A 44 13.69 12.50 9.40
N ALA A 45 12.80 13.46 9.65
CA ALA A 45 12.85 14.77 9.02
C ALA A 45 14.07 15.60 9.45
N LYS A 46 14.52 15.45 10.72
CA LYS A 46 15.69 16.14 11.27
C LYS A 46 17.00 15.51 10.80
N ASN A 47 17.10 14.18 10.79
CA ASN A 47 18.33 13.45 10.49
C ASN A 47 18.43 13.05 9.01
N LYS A 48 18.74 14.02 8.14
CA LYS A 48 18.82 13.80 6.68
C LYS A 48 19.94 12.86 6.22
N THR A 49 21.01 12.74 7.00
CA THR A 49 22.20 11.92 6.71
C THR A 49 22.26 10.63 7.54
N GLY A 50 21.32 10.44 8.48
CA GLY A 50 21.25 9.27 9.33
C GLY A 50 20.57 8.08 8.66
N ALA A 51 20.46 6.98 9.41
CA ALA A 51 19.76 5.79 8.93
C ALA A 51 18.28 6.11 8.60
N ALA A 52 17.85 5.74 7.39
CA ALA A 52 16.48 5.95 6.95
C ALA A 52 15.50 5.03 7.70
N PRO A 53 14.30 5.51 8.06
CA PRO A 53 13.29 4.68 8.71
C PRO A 53 12.81 3.57 7.78
N ILE A 54 12.62 2.38 8.35
CA ILE A 54 12.06 1.22 7.67
C ILE A 54 10.57 1.15 7.96
N ILE A 55 9.74 1.29 6.92
CA ILE A 55 8.29 1.10 7.00
C ILE A 55 7.96 -0.30 6.47
N ASP A 56 7.65 -1.21 7.39
CA ASP A 56 7.19 -2.56 7.07
C ASP A 56 5.66 -2.58 6.99
N VAL A 57 5.14 -2.53 5.76
CA VAL A 57 3.68 -2.50 5.55
C VAL A 57 3.04 -3.87 5.76
N VAL A 58 3.82 -4.96 5.69
CA VAL A 58 3.33 -6.33 5.91
C VAL A 58 2.97 -6.52 7.37
N ARG A 59 3.78 -5.99 8.28
CA ARG A 59 3.46 -5.95 9.72
C ARG A 59 2.20 -5.15 10.02
N SER A 60 1.92 -4.11 9.22
CA SER A 60 0.68 -3.34 9.31
C SER A 60 -0.51 -3.99 8.57
N GLY A 61 -0.35 -5.21 8.04
CA GLY A 61 -1.41 -5.96 7.38
C GLY A 61 -1.65 -5.61 5.90
N TYR A 62 -0.73 -4.91 5.24
CA TYR A 62 -0.80 -4.59 3.81
C TYR A 62 0.21 -5.37 2.99
N TYR A 63 -0.19 -5.83 1.81
CA TYR A 63 0.68 -6.62 0.93
C TYR A 63 1.18 -5.83 -0.28
N LYS A 64 0.38 -4.87 -0.77
CA LYS A 64 0.71 -4.11 -1.99
C LYS A 64 0.71 -2.60 -1.75
N VAL A 65 1.75 -1.92 -2.24
CA VAL A 65 1.86 -0.46 -2.21
C VAL A 65 1.51 0.14 -3.56
N LEU A 66 0.60 1.12 -3.56
CA LEU A 66 0.07 1.81 -4.74
C LEU A 66 0.53 3.28 -4.78
N GLY A 67 0.66 3.83 -5.99
CA GLY A 67 1.29 5.12 -6.24
C GLY A 67 0.43 6.38 -6.08
N LYS A 68 -0.72 6.33 -5.39
CA LYS A 68 -1.53 7.56 -5.15
C LYS A 68 -0.83 8.45 -4.13
N GLY A 69 -0.88 9.77 -4.35
CA GLY A 69 -0.28 10.75 -3.45
C GLY A 69 1.18 11.06 -3.74
N LYS A 70 1.79 11.86 -2.85
CA LYS A 70 3.21 12.24 -2.89
C LYS A 70 3.84 11.89 -1.56
N LEU A 71 5.05 11.35 -1.61
CA LEU A 71 5.89 11.22 -0.43
C LEU A 71 6.60 12.55 -0.15
N PRO A 72 6.80 12.92 1.13
CA PRO A 72 7.73 13.99 1.48
C PRO A 72 9.15 13.65 1.00
N LYS A 73 9.96 14.68 0.71
CA LYS A 73 11.37 14.56 0.28
C LYS A 73 12.30 14.13 1.45
N GLN A 74 11.92 13.10 2.17
CA GLN A 74 12.72 12.48 3.23
C GLN A 74 12.96 11.00 2.86
N PRO A 75 14.20 10.51 3.01
CA PRO A 75 14.53 9.14 2.63
C PRO A 75 13.76 8.13 3.47
N VAL A 76 13.27 7.06 2.84
CA VAL A 76 12.51 6.00 3.50
C VAL A 76 12.75 4.66 2.80
N ILE A 77 12.80 3.58 3.59
CA ILE A 77 12.88 2.22 3.07
C ILE A 77 11.52 1.55 3.31
N VAL A 78 10.86 1.11 2.25
CA VAL A 78 9.54 0.46 2.34
C VAL A 78 9.69 -1.03 2.08
N LYS A 79 9.24 -1.86 3.03
CA LYS A 79 9.18 -3.33 2.87
C LYS A 79 7.74 -3.75 2.60
N ALA A 80 7.48 -4.32 1.43
CA ALA A 80 6.17 -4.84 1.01
C ALA A 80 6.34 -6.11 0.16
N LYS A 81 5.25 -6.89 -0.02
CA LYS A 81 5.27 -8.04 -0.94
C LYS A 81 5.20 -7.61 -2.40
N PHE A 82 4.44 -6.56 -2.69
CA PHE A 82 4.20 -6.08 -4.04
C PHE A 82 4.21 -4.55 -4.11
N PHE A 83 4.63 -4.02 -5.25
CA PHE A 83 4.53 -2.60 -5.57
C PHE A 83 3.87 -2.39 -6.94
N SER A 84 3.17 -1.27 -7.09
CA SER A 84 2.86 -0.77 -8.43
C SER A 84 4.08 -0.06 -9.02
N ARG A 85 4.26 -0.10 -10.35
CA ARG A 85 5.37 0.60 -11.04
C ARG A 85 5.49 2.07 -10.61
N ARG A 86 4.37 2.79 -10.59
CA ARG A 86 4.30 4.20 -10.17
C ARG A 86 4.67 4.41 -8.69
N ALA A 87 4.46 3.42 -7.84
CA ALA A 87 4.88 3.49 -6.44
C ALA A 87 6.40 3.37 -6.33
N GLU A 88 7.00 2.40 -7.03
CA GLU A 88 8.46 2.24 -7.06
C GLU A 88 9.17 3.47 -7.62
N GLU A 89 8.68 4.00 -8.75
CA GLU A 89 9.20 5.23 -9.39
C GLU A 89 9.19 6.45 -8.46
N LYS A 90 8.29 6.50 -7.48
CA LYS A 90 8.17 7.62 -6.52
C LYS A 90 8.96 7.42 -5.22
N ILE A 91 9.33 6.17 -4.93
CA ILE A 91 10.12 5.82 -3.74
C ILE A 91 11.61 5.88 -4.06
N LYS A 92 11.99 5.51 -5.29
CA LYS A 92 13.32 5.77 -5.85
C LYS A 92 13.58 7.28 -5.96
#